data_AF-A0A972T7D8-F1
#
_entry.id   AF-A0A972T7D8-F1
#
_cell.length_a   1.000
_cell.length_b   1.000
_cell.length_c   1.000
_cell.angle_alpha   90.00
_cell.angle_beta   90.00
_cell.angle_gamma   90.00
#
_symmetry.space_group_name_H-M   'P 1'
#
loop_
_entity.id
_entity.type
_entity.pdbx_description
1 polymer ?
#
loop_
_entity_poly.entity_id
_entity_poly.type
_entity_poly.pdbx_seq_one_letter_code
_entity_poly.pdbx_strand_id
1 'polypeptide(L)' 'MQTFISMLQGVNVCGQRASRKPDLKAPYEALGFVQVTTFVQSGKVVFRADNRDGA' A
#
# COMPACT_ATOMS: atom_id res chain seq x y z
N MET A 1 -8.89 -3.80 14.92
CA MET A 1 -8.01 -4.09 13.77
C MET A 1 -8.70 -4.91 12.67
N GLN A 2 -8.82 -4.33 11.49
CA GLN A 2 -9.29 -4.98 10.25
C GLN A 2 -8.14 -5.02 9.22
N THR A 3 -8.21 -5.95 8.27
CA THR A 3 -7.22 -6.06 7.18
C THR A 3 -7.80 -5.44 5.92
N PHE A 4 -7.04 -4.54 5.30
CA PHE A 4 -7.42 -3.81 4.10
C PHE A 4 -6.48 -4.14 2.94
N ILE A 5 -7.00 -4.02 1.72
CA ILE A 5 -6.22 -4.06 0.49
C ILE A 5 -6.41 -2.75 -0.28
N SER A 6 -5.30 -2.08 -0.58
CA SER A 6 -5.25 -0.94 -1.47
C SER A 6 -4.83 -1.42 -2.86
N MET A 7 -5.63 -1.06 -3.87
CA MET A 7 -5.35 -1.33 -5.28
C MET A 7 -4.90 -0.04 -5.94
N LEU A 8 -3.59 0.15 -6.08
CA LEU A 8 -3.05 1.33 -6.74
C LEU A 8 -3.07 1.09 -8.25
N GLN A 9 -4.04 1.69 -8.95
CA GLN A 9 -4.06 1.70 -10.41
C GLN A 9 -2.99 2.66 -10.96
N GLY A 10 -2.42 2.35 -12.12
CA GLY A 10 -1.45 3.25 -12.77
C GLY A 10 -0.05 3.26 -12.15
N VAL A 11 0.24 2.39 -11.19
CA VAL A 11 1.60 2.20 -10.66
C VAL A 11 2.36 1.30 -11.63
N ASN A 12 3.59 1.69 -12.01
CA ASN A 12 4.47 0.94 -12.93
C ASN A 12 3.99 0.81 -14.39
N VAL A 13 3.11 1.69 -14.89
CA VAL A 13 2.84 1.82 -16.34
C VAL A 13 3.97 2.62 -16.99
N CYS A 14 4.50 2.13 -18.12
CA CYS A 14 5.60 2.71 -18.90
C CYS A 14 7.02 2.67 -18.31
N GLY A 15 7.35 1.82 -17.33
CA GLY A 15 8.75 1.59 -16.91
C GLY A 15 9.51 2.79 -16.30
N GLN A 16 8.87 3.97 -16.23
CA GLN A 16 9.46 5.21 -15.70
C GLN A 16 9.33 5.35 -14.18
N ARG A 17 8.49 4.50 -13.54
CA ARG A 17 8.16 4.61 -12.11
C ARG A 17 8.23 3.24 -11.44
N ALA A 18 9.40 2.62 -11.48
CA ALA A 18 9.67 1.44 -10.65
C ALA A 18 9.75 1.88 -9.18
N SER A 19 8.59 2.00 -8.52
CA SER A 19 8.53 2.19 -7.07
C SER A 19 9.17 0.96 -6.41
N ARG A 20 10.29 1.15 -5.71
CA ARG A 20 10.94 0.04 -5.01
C ARG A 20 10.08 -0.30 -3.78
N LYS A 21 10.20 -1.54 -3.29
CA LYS A 21 9.49 -2.05 -2.10
C LYS A 21 9.46 -1.07 -0.89
N PRO A 22 10.56 -0.37 -0.53
CA PRO A 22 10.52 0.66 0.53
C PRO A 22 9.60 1.87 0.21
N ASP A 23 9.48 2.27 -1.05
CA ASP A 23 8.75 3.49 -1.43
C ASP A 23 7.23 3.35 -1.22
N LEU A 24 6.69 2.15 -1.37
CA LEU A 24 5.26 1.88 -1.16
C LEU A 24 4.92 1.56 0.29
N LYS A 25 5.90 1.21 1.13
CA LYS A 25 5.66 0.80 2.52
C LYS A 25 5.68 1.99 3.47
N ALA A 26 6.65 2.88 3.30
CA ALA A 26 6.85 4.07 4.14
C ALA A 26 5.59 4.93 4.35
N PRO A 27 4.78 5.28 3.33
CA PRO A 27 3.59 6.10 3.54
C PRO A 27 2.52 5.39 4.39
N TYR A 28 2.36 4.07 4.27
CA TYR A 28 1.38 3.32 5.07
C TYR A 28 1.82 3.23 6.53
N GLU A 29 3.12 3.03 6.79
CA GLU A 29 3.66 3.03 8.16
C GLU A 29 3.57 4.42 8.80
N ALA A 30 3.82 5.49 8.03
CA ALA A 30 3.68 6.87 8.50
C ALA A 30 2.23 7.26 8.84
N LEU A 31 1.24 6.64 8.18
CA LEU A 31 -0.18 6.79 8.51
C LEU A 31 -0.61 5.96 9.74
N GLY A 32 0.31 5.22 10.36
CA GLY A 32 0.04 4.39 11.54
C GLY A 32 -0.57 3.03 11.20
N PHE A 33 -0.55 2.61 9.93
CA PHE A 33 -0.97 1.26 9.56
C PHE A 33 0.11 0.25 9.94
N VAL A 34 -0.33 -0.94 10.38
CA VAL A 34 0.54 -2.00 10.85
C VAL A 34 0.50 -3.19 9.91
N GLN A 35 1.53 -4.04 9.97
CA GLN A 35 1.64 -5.24 9.13
C GLN A 35 1.54 -4.95 7.62
N VAL A 36 2.14 -3.85 7.18
CA VAL A 36 2.14 -3.40 5.78
C VAL A 36 2.96 -4.36 4.91
N THR A 37 2.31 -4.93 3.89
CA THR A 37 2.89 -5.82 2.88
C THR A 37 2.59 -5.29 1.47
N THR A 38 3.64 -5.05 0.69
CA THR A 38 3.54 -4.46 -0.65
C THR A 38 3.82 -5.50 -1.75
N PHE A 39 2.97 -5.54 -2.77
CA PHE A 39 3.10 -6.37 -3.97
C PHE A 39 3.41 -5.49 -5.19
N VAL A 40 4.67 -5.03 -5.26
CA VAL A 40 5.17 -3.99 -6.18
C VAL A 40 4.82 -4.24 -7.65
N GLN A 41 4.94 -5.47 -8.14
CA GLN A 41 4.65 -5.82 -9.54
C GLN A 41 3.18 -5.60 -9.93
N SER A 42 2.28 -5.57 -8.95
CA SER A 42 0.84 -5.44 -9.14
C SER A 42 0.24 -4.16 -8.54
N GLY A 43 1.06 -3.30 -7.91
CA GLY A 43 0.58 -2.10 -7.24
C GLY A 43 -0.36 -2.35 -6.04
N LYS A 44 -0.37 -3.56 -5.47
CA LYS A 44 -1.25 -3.88 -4.33
C LYS A 44 -0.52 -3.67 -3.00
N VAL A 45 -1.22 -3.13 -2.01
CA VAL A 45 -0.71 -3.02 -0.64
C VAL A 45 -1.74 -3.58 0.33
N VAL A 46 -1.31 -4.49 1.20
CA VAL A 46 -2.13 -5.09 2.26
C VAL A 46 -1.63 -4.54 3.60
N PHE A 47 -2.53 -4.09 4.45
CA PHE A 47 -2.19 -3.53 5.76
C PHE A 47 -3.32 -3.74 6.77
N ARG A 48 -3.03 -3.60 8.05
CA ARG A 48 -4.04 -3.57 9.12
C ARG A 48 -4.20 -2.15 9.66
N ALA A 49 -5.45 -1.77 9.90
CA ALA A 49 -5.81 -0.52 10.54
C ALA A 49 -6.90 -0.77 11.59
N ASP A 50 -7.02 0.12 12.57
CA ASP A 50 -8.23 0.13 13.39
C ASP A 50 -9.41 0.64 12.58
N ASN A 51 -10.57 0.04 12.82
CA ASN A 51 -11.80 0.31 12.09
C ASN A 51 -12.19 1.77 12.29
N ARG A 52 -11.73 2.64 11.40
CA ARG A 52 -12.30 3.96 11.18
C ARG A 52 -13.11 3.85 9.91
N ASP A 53 -14.41 4.04 10.09
CA ASP A 53 -15.42 3.90 9.04
C ASP A 53 -14.96 4.54 7.73
N GLY A 54 -15.05 3.77 6.65
CA GLY A 54 -14.85 4.27 5.30
C GLY A 54 -16.05 5.12 4.91
N ALA A 55 -15.86 6.43 4.83
CA ALA A 55 -16.75 7.35 4.13
C ALA A 55 -16.45 7.33 2.62
#